data_AF-A0AA39YVP2-F1
#
_entry.id   AF-A0AA39YVP2-F1
#
_cell.length_a   1.000
_cell.length_b   1.000
_cell.length_c   1.000
_cell.angle_alpha   90.00
_cell.angle_beta   90.00
_cell.angle_gamma   90.00
#
_symmetry.space_group_name_H-M   'P 1'
#
loop_
_entity.id
_entity.type
_entity.pdbx_description
1 polymer ?
#
loop_
_entity_poly.entity_id
_entity_poly.type
_entity_poly.pdbx_seq_one_letter_code
_entity_poly.pdbx_strand_id
1 'polypeptide(L)'
;MSHNQNYDTMAANTKYQPAPQRDSFEDEQSAGFSQAPPAYEAEAATNAALLSGVARGEYDNVPDDFKFGGVVAEATLDIRMQFIRKVYAILTVQLLMTAVLSSISFFSEGYRHWIQGNQWMMWISLFGAIGFMLLTFWKRKSYPTNLLFLTGFTVLESYSISVITSYYEATIVLEALIFTLAIFVALTAFACQSKYDFTSWMPYLFGAIWVLIIFGFMSAFFPYNSKVDLGYGIVAALIFSGYILVDTQLIMRHYHVEEEIAAAMSLYLDILNLFLAILRILNSQNNN
;
A
#
# COMPACT_ATOMS: atom_id res chain seq x y z
N MET A 1 -53.83 56.52 21.37
CA MET A 1 -53.37 55.73 22.53
C MET A 1 -52.90 54.38 22.00
N SER A 2 -51.57 54.22 21.89
CA SER A 2 -50.75 53.19 22.57
C SER A 2 -50.95 51.77 21.97
N HIS A 3 -49.98 51.28 21.18
CA HIS A 3 -48.97 50.24 21.56
C HIS A 3 -49.61 48.86 21.85
N ASN A 4 -49.11 47.70 21.44
CA ASN A 4 -48.03 47.24 20.56
C ASN A 4 -48.28 45.72 20.36
N GLN A 5 -47.84 45.19 19.22
CA GLN A 5 -47.48 43.80 18.86
C GLN A 5 -48.02 42.58 19.63
N ASN A 6 -48.40 41.54 18.88
CA ASN A 6 -47.86 40.20 19.12
C ASN A 6 -47.77 39.37 17.83
N TYR A 7 -46.66 38.67 17.72
CA TYR A 7 -46.19 37.84 16.61
C TYR A 7 -46.72 36.40 16.69
N ASP A 8 -46.53 35.70 15.55
CA ASP A 8 -46.10 34.30 15.45
C ASP A 8 -47.10 33.16 15.12
N THR A 9 -46.87 32.64 13.89
CA THR A 9 -46.70 31.23 13.50
C THR A 9 -47.82 30.23 13.79
N MET A 10 -48.56 29.86 12.73
CA MET A 10 -49.18 28.55 12.63
C MET A 10 -48.16 27.56 12.03
N ALA A 11 -47.52 26.76 12.89
CA ALA A 11 -46.74 25.59 12.47
C ALA A 11 -47.65 24.35 12.39
N ALA A 12 -47.44 23.57 11.34
CA ALA A 12 -48.22 22.40 10.96
C ALA A 12 -48.10 21.24 11.97
N ASN A 13 -49.20 20.49 12.05
CA ASN A 13 -49.34 19.19 12.70
C ASN A 13 -48.14 18.26 12.44
N THR A 14 -47.40 17.91 13.49
CA THR A 14 -46.69 16.63 13.58
C THR A 14 -47.21 15.90 14.81
N LYS A 15 -47.95 14.82 14.56
CA LYS A 15 -48.41 13.88 15.58
C LYS A 15 -47.17 13.22 16.17
N TYR A 16 -46.83 13.55 17.42
CA TYR A 16 -45.78 12.85 18.14
C TYR A 16 -46.25 11.43 18.40
N GLN A 17 -45.56 10.45 17.82
CA GLN A 17 -45.79 9.04 18.07
C GLN A 17 -44.64 8.58 18.97
N PRO A 18 -44.90 8.25 20.25
CA PRO A 18 -43.82 7.84 21.15
C PRO A 18 -43.15 6.58 20.61
N ALA A 19 -41.81 6.53 20.71
CA ALA A 19 -41.05 5.33 20.38
C ALA A 19 -41.52 4.18 21.27
N PRO A 20 -41.69 2.95 20.74
CA PRO A 20 -42.05 1.80 21.55
C PRO A 20 -41.00 1.63 22.65
N GLN A 21 -41.40 1.83 23.91
CA GLN A 21 -40.59 1.46 25.06
C GLN A 21 -40.54 -0.06 25.08
N ARG A 22 -39.37 -0.61 24.78
CA ARG A 22 -39.08 -2.01 25.03
C ARG A 22 -38.78 -2.12 26.52
N ASP A 23 -39.75 -2.60 27.29
CA ASP A 23 -39.57 -2.92 28.70
C ASP A 23 -38.55 -4.06 28.80
N SER A 24 -37.29 -3.68 28.96
CA SER A 24 -36.12 -4.57 28.95
C SER A 24 -35.97 -5.37 30.25
N PHE A 25 -37.02 -5.45 31.06
CA PHE A 25 -36.99 -6.14 32.34
C PHE A 25 -38.00 -7.29 32.46
N GLU A 26 -38.90 -7.48 31.49
CA GLU A 26 -39.89 -8.57 31.53
C GLU A 26 -39.61 -9.69 30.50
N ASP A 27 -38.94 -9.39 29.39
CA ASP A 27 -38.61 -10.39 28.35
C ASP A 27 -37.46 -11.36 28.75
N GLU A 28 -36.63 -11.02 29.74
CA GLU A 28 -35.53 -11.89 30.20
C GLU A 28 -35.93 -12.93 31.25
N GLN A 29 -37.13 -12.83 31.84
CA GLN A 29 -37.54 -13.74 32.92
C GLN A 29 -38.16 -15.06 32.45
N SER A 30 -38.32 -15.27 31.14
CA SER A 30 -38.89 -16.50 30.57
C SER A 30 -37.94 -17.30 29.66
N ALA A 31 -36.72 -16.83 29.42
CA ALA A 31 -35.66 -17.66 28.87
C ALA A 31 -34.98 -18.41 30.03
N GLY A 32 -35.37 -19.67 30.24
CA GLY A 32 -34.75 -20.50 31.27
C GLY A 32 -33.23 -20.51 31.15
N PHE A 33 -32.55 -19.90 32.13
CA PHE A 33 -31.11 -20.06 32.34
C PHE A 33 -30.86 -21.52 32.74
N SER A 34 -30.72 -22.41 31.75
CA SER A 34 -30.53 -23.85 31.96
C SER A 34 -29.08 -24.24 32.21
N GLN A 35 -28.14 -23.29 32.14
CA GLN A 35 -26.72 -23.55 32.37
C GLN A 35 -26.11 -22.48 33.27
N ALA A 36 -25.32 -22.92 34.23
CA ALA A 36 -24.55 -22.05 35.09
C ALA A 36 -23.54 -21.25 34.25
N PRO A 37 -23.27 -19.98 34.58
CA PRO A 37 -22.24 -19.21 33.92
C PRO A 37 -20.89 -19.97 34.04
N PRO A 38 -20.07 -19.95 32.97
CA PRO A 38 -18.78 -20.63 32.97
C PRO A 38 -17.92 -20.15 34.14
N ALA A 39 -17.13 -21.06 34.72
CA ALA A 39 -16.21 -20.72 35.80
C ALA A 39 -15.20 -19.66 35.31
N TYR A 40 -14.79 -18.75 36.19
CA TYR A 40 -13.80 -17.69 35.90
C TYR A 40 -12.45 -18.26 35.37
N GLU A 41 -12.14 -19.52 35.66
CA GLU A 41 -11.00 -20.25 35.09
C GLU A 41 -11.16 -20.62 33.61
N ALA A 42 -12.40 -20.84 33.14
CA ALA A 42 -12.70 -21.05 31.73
C ALA A 42 -12.53 -19.74 30.94
N GLU A 43 -12.96 -18.59 31.50
CA GLU A 43 -12.67 -17.27 30.93
C GLU A 43 -11.16 -16.98 30.91
N ALA A 44 -10.40 -17.38 31.94
CA ALA A 44 -8.95 -17.20 31.95
C ALA A 44 -8.25 -18.02 30.84
N ALA A 45 -8.71 -19.23 30.55
CA ALA A 45 -8.20 -20.04 29.44
C ALA A 45 -8.58 -19.46 28.07
N THR A 46 -9.81 -18.94 27.93
CA THR A 46 -10.25 -18.24 26.72
C THR A 46 -9.49 -16.93 26.52
N ASN A 47 -9.27 -16.16 27.58
CA ASN A 47 -8.48 -14.93 27.56
C ASN A 47 -6.99 -15.20 27.27
N ALA A 48 -6.43 -16.29 27.79
CA ALA A 48 -5.09 -16.74 27.46
C ALA A 48 -4.95 -17.19 25.99
N ALA A 49 -6.02 -17.77 25.41
CA ALA A 49 -6.09 -18.07 23.98
C ALA A 49 -6.30 -16.81 23.11
N LEU A 50 -7.00 -15.79 23.62
CA LEU A 50 -7.14 -14.49 22.96
C LEU A 50 -5.81 -13.72 22.89
N LEU A 51 -4.90 -13.97 23.84
CA LEU A 51 -3.53 -13.44 23.87
C LEU A 51 -2.53 -14.24 23.01
N SER A 52 -2.93 -15.39 22.43
CA SER A 52 -2.01 -16.32 21.77
C SER A 52 -1.97 -16.25 20.23
N GLY A 53 -2.56 -15.22 19.60
CA GLY A 53 -2.40 -14.97 18.16
C GLY A 53 -3.10 -15.98 17.23
N VAL A 54 -4.14 -16.67 17.71
CA VAL A 54 -4.97 -17.56 16.89
C VAL A 54 -5.90 -16.76 15.98
N ALA A 55 -5.99 -17.14 14.70
CA ALA A 55 -6.89 -16.51 13.73
C ALA A 55 -8.36 -16.63 14.18
N ARG A 56 -9.06 -15.50 14.31
CA ARG A 56 -10.42 -15.44 14.87
C ARG A 56 -11.50 -15.81 13.84
N GLY A 57 -12.51 -16.54 14.28
CA GLY A 57 -13.68 -16.92 13.47
C GLY A 57 -14.79 -15.86 13.48
N GLU A 58 -15.65 -15.88 12.47
CA GLU A 58 -16.81 -14.97 12.34
C GLU A 58 -17.79 -15.05 13.53
N TYR A 59 -17.85 -16.22 14.19
CA TYR A 59 -18.74 -16.51 15.32
C TYR A 59 -18.11 -16.31 16.70
N ASP A 60 -16.93 -15.68 16.77
CA ASP A 60 -16.28 -15.40 18.05
C ASP A 60 -17.06 -14.27 18.76
N ASN A 61 -17.72 -14.59 19.87
CA ASN A 61 -18.59 -13.69 20.66
C ASN A 61 -17.76 -12.70 21.51
N VAL A 62 -16.82 -12.03 20.88
CA VAL A 62 -16.02 -10.94 21.47
C VAL A 62 -16.64 -9.60 21.03
N PRO A 63 -16.71 -8.57 21.89
CA PRO A 63 -17.13 -7.23 21.45
C PRO A 63 -16.29 -6.77 20.26
N ASP A 64 -16.87 -6.05 19.30
CA ASP A 64 -16.19 -5.68 18.05
C ASP A 64 -14.84 -4.98 18.30
N ASP A 65 -14.74 -4.19 19.37
CA ASP A 65 -13.51 -3.52 19.84
C ASP A 65 -12.34 -4.49 20.10
N PHE A 66 -12.63 -5.75 20.45
CA PHE A 66 -11.63 -6.80 20.64
C PHE A 66 -11.44 -7.67 19.40
N LYS A 67 -12.29 -7.58 18.36
CA LYS A 67 -12.07 -8.26 17.06
C LYS A 67 -11.01 -7.56 16.21
N PHE A 68 -10.73 -6.29 16.48
CA PHE A 68 -9.62 -5.54 15.90
C PHE A 68 -8.29 -5.90 16.60
N GLY A 69 -7.77 -7.10 16.33
CA GLY A 69 -6.35 -7.36 16.50
C GLY A 69 -5.59 -6.49 15.51
N GLY A 70 -4.65 -5.67 15.97
CA GLY A 70 -4.01 -4.60 15.19
C GLY A 70 -3.19 -5.05 13.98
N VAL A 71 -3.24 -6.32 13.55
CA VAL A 71 -2.47 -6.85 12.42
C VAL A 71 -3.34 -7.74 11.52
N VAL A 72 -3.04 -7.74 10.22
CA VAL A 72 -3.83 -8.42 9.18
C VAL A 72 -3.96 -9.92 9.43
N ALA A 73 -2.97 -10.60 10.02
CA ALA A 73 -3.08 -12.03 10.32
C ALA A 73 -4.19 -12.38 11.33
N GLU A 74 -4.46 -11.48 12.28
CA GLU A 74 -5.42 -11.71 13.38
C GLU A 74 -6.86 -11.31 13.03
N ALA A 75 -7.02 -10.53 11.97
CA ALA A 75 -8.32 -10.05 11.50
C ALA A 75 -9.16 -11.16 10.87
N THR A 76 -10.49 -10.98 10.87
CA THR A 76 -11.42 -11.90 10.18
C THR A 76 -11.16 -11.91 8.67
N LEU A 77 -11.53 -13.01 8.00
CA LEU A 77 -11.25 -13.23 6.58
C LEU A 77 -11.76 -12.06 5.71
N ASP A 78 -12.95 -11.55 5.98
CA ASP A 78 -13.53 -10.42 5.25
C ASP A 78 -12.69 -9.15 5.38
N ILE A 79 -12.23 -8.83 6.59
CA ILE A 79 -11.39 -7.65 6.84
C ILE A 79 -10.05 -7.79 6.11
N ARG A 80 -9.46 -8.99 6.12
CA ARG A 80 -8.19 -9.28 5.41
C ARG A 80 -8.33 -9.10 3.91
N MET A 81 -9.39 -9.63 3.31
CA MET A 81 -9.65 -9.47 1.88
C MET A 81 -9.92 -8.01 1.51
N GLN A 82 -10.62 -7.25 2.36
CA GLN A 82 -10.84 -5.83 2.15
C GLN A 82 -9.52 -5.05 2.18
N PHE A 83 -8.66 -5.30 3.17
CA PHE A 83 -7.34 -4.68 3.26
C PHE A 83 -6.49 -4.97 2.01
N ILE A 84 -6.36 -6.25 1.64
CA ILE A 84 -5.59 -6.66 0.46
C ILE A 84 -6.17 -5.99 -0.80
N ARG A 85 -7.49 -5.98 -0.98
CA ARG A 85 -8.13 -5.32 -2.13
C ARG A 85 -7.79 -3.83 -2.19
N LYS A 86 -7.80 -3.12 -1.06
CA LYS A 86 -7.42 -1.71 -1.01
C LYS A 86 -5.96 -1.48 -1.40
N VAL A 87 -5.04 -2.28 -0.85
CA VAL A 87 -3.60 -2.19 -1.16
C VAL A 87 -3.36 -2.35 -2.67
N TYR A 88 -3.90 -3.42 -3.26
CA TYR A 88 -3.71 -3.69 -4.69
C TYR A 88 -4.50 -2.71 -5.59
N ALA A 89 -5.63 -2.17 -5.13
CA ALA A 89 -6.34 -1.11 -5.87
C ALA A 89 -5.53 0.19 -5.92
N ILE A 90 -4.96 0.62 -4.79
CA ILE A 90 -4.07 1.78 -4.72
C ILE A 90 -2.86 1.53 -5.64
N LEU A 91 -2.19 0.39 -5.49
CA LEU A 91 -1.04 0.01 -6.32
C LEU A 91 -1.37 0.06 -7.82
N THR A 92 -2.51 -0.48 -8.23
CA THR A 92 -2.93 -0.49 -9.64
C THR A 92 -3.09 0.93 -10.18
N VAL A 93 -3.70 1.82 -9.40
CA VAL A 93 -3.84 3.24 -9.78
C VAL A 93 -2.46 3.90 -9.91
N GLN A 94 -1.53 3.62 -8.99
CA GLN A 94 -0.17 4.17 -9.04
C GLN A 94 0.60 3.71 -10.28
N LEU A 95 0.52 2.41 -10.61
CA LEU A 95 1.16 1.85 -11.80
C LEU A 95 0.54 2.39 -13.10
N LEU A 96 -0.79 2.50 -13.17
CA LEU A 96 -1.48 3.10 -14.32
C LEU A 96 -1.10 4.56 -14.50
N MET A 97 -1.04 5.34 -13.41
CA MET A 97 -0.60 6.73 -13.46
C MET A 97 0.84 6.84 -13.98
N THR A 98 1.72 5.97 -13.51
CA THR A 98 3.12 5.91 -13.96
C THR A 98 3.21 5.58 -15.45
N ALA A 99 2.46 4.57 -15.90
CA ALA A 99 2.43 4.16 -17.30
C ALA A 99 1.88 5.28 -18.20
N VAL A 100 0.78 5.92 -17.82
CA VAL A 100 0.19 7.04 -18.56
C VAL A 100 1.18 8.19 -18.65
N LEU A 101 1.75 8.64 -17.53
CA LEU A 101 2.67 9.78 -17.54
C LEU A 101 3.95 9.48 -18.35
N SER A 102 4.48 8.26 -18.23
CA SER A 102 5.62 7.81 -19.05
C SER A 102 5.26 7.75 -20.53
N SER A 103 4.04 7.32 -20.88
CA SER A 103 3.58 7.24 -22.28
C SER A 103 3.53 8.60 -22.98
N ILE A 104 3.23 9.68 -22.25
CA ILE A 104 3.21 11.04 -22.80
C ILE A 104 4.58 11.43 -23.36
N SER A 105 5.68 10.94 -22.75
CA SER A 105 7.04 11.16 -23.27
C SER A 105 7.27 10.53 -24.63
N PHE A 106 6.56 9.44 -24.97
CA PHE A 106 6.68 8.76 -26.25
C PHE A 106 5.83 9.40 -27.35
N PHE A 107 4.66 9.96 -27.00
CA PHE A 107 3.73 10.54 -27.97
C PHE A 107 3.94 12.05 -28.22
N SER A 108 4.55 12.77 -27.28
CA SER A 108 4.76 14.22 -27.41
C SER A 108 6.24 14.56 -27.42
N GLU A 109 6.75 14.94 -28.60
CA GLU A 109 8.14 15.41 -28.75
C GLU A 109 8.40 16.67 -27.93
N GLY A 110 7.44 17.59 -27.86
CA GLY A 110 7.56 18.82 -27.07
C GLY A 110 7.74 18.54 -25.57
N TYR A 111 6.94 17.61 -25.02
CA TYR A 111 7.10 17.19 -23.63
C TYR A 111 8.44 16.47 -23.41
N ARG A 112 8.84 15.58 -24.33
CA ARG A 112 10.14 14.88 -24.27
C ARG A 112 11.32 15.86 -24.23
N HIS A 113 11.34 16.83 -25.14
CA HIS A 113 12.38 17.85 -25.16
C HIS A 113 12.38 18.70 -23.89
N TRP A 114 11.20 19.02 -23.34
CA TRP A 114 11.10 19.79 -22.11
C TRP A 114 11.65 19.03 -20.89
N ILE A 115 11.27 17.76 -20.69
CA ILE A 115 11.76 16.97 -19.55
C ILE A 115 13.26 16.68 -19.66
N GLN A 116 13.78 16.46 -20.87
CA GLN A 116 15.21 16.24 -21.11
C GLN A 116 16.03 17.54 -21.01
N GLY A 117 15.46 18.69 -21.36
CA GLY A 117 16.11 19.99 -21.22
C GLY A 117 16.13 20.54 -19.79
N ASN A 118 15.13 20.19 -18.97
CA ASN A 118 14.95 20.72 -17.62
C ASN A 118 15.35 19.71 -16.53
N GLN A 119 16.61 19.30 -16.51
CA GLN A 119 17.16 18.30 -15.57
C GLN A 119 16.93 18.66 -14.09
N TRP A 120 16.85 19.95 -13.74
CA TRP A 120 16.55 20.39 -12.38
C TRP A 120 15.19 19.89 -11.87
N MET A 121 14.23 19.67 -12.77
CA MET A 121 12.91 19.15 -12.41
C MET A 121 12.99 17.68 -11.96
N MET A 122 13.95 16.90 -12.45
CA MET A 122 14.21 15.53 -11.97
C MET A 122 14.59 15.55 -10.47
N TRP A 123 15.45 16.49 -10.07
CA TRP A 123 15.84 16.63 -8.66
C TRP A 123 14.68 17.07 -7.77
N ILE A 124 13.86 18.01 -8.24
CA ILE A 124 12.63 18.40 -7.53
C ILE A 124 11.70 17.21 -7.37
N SER A 125 11.55 16.41 -8.43
CA SER A 125 10.72 15.22 -8.39
C SER A 125 11.23 14.19 -7.39
N LEU A 126 12.53 13.91 -7.41
CA LEU A 126 13.17 12.95 -6.51
C LEU A 126 13.05 13.37 -5.04
N PHE A 127 13.49 14.59 -4.70
CA PHE A 127 13.41 15.08 -3.32
C PHE A 127 11.97 15.34 -2.88
N GLY A 128 11.12 15.75 -3.82
CA GLY A 128 9.68 15.90 -3.60
C GLY A 128 9.02 14.56 -3.28
N ALA A 129 9.30 13.50 -4.03
CA ALA A 129 8.79 12.15 -3.78
C ALA A 129 9.20 11.67 -2.37
N ILE A 130 10.47 11.83 -2.00
CA ILE A 130 10.94 11.52 -0.64
C ILE A 130 10.19 12.36 0.41
N GLY A 131 10.01 13.66 0.18
CA GLY A 131 9.28 14.54 1.07
C GLY A 131 7.81 14.13 1.25
N PHE A 132 7.11 13.84 0.16
CA PHE A 132 5.73 13.37 0.19
C PHE A 132 5.58 11.97 0.80
N MET A 133 6.57 11.09 0.63
CA MET A 133 6.65 9.80 1.31
C MET A 133 6.74 10.00 2.84
N LEU A 134 7.63 10.87 3.31
CA LEU A 134 7.76 11.20 4.73
C LEU A 134 6.49 11.86 5.30
N LEU A 135 5.85 12.76 4.53
CA LEU A 135 4.58 13.37 4.91
C LEU A 135 3.46 12.34 5.02
N THR A 136 3.40 11.40 4.07
CA THR A 136 2.44 10.28 4.09
C THR A 136 2.65 9.41 5.32
N PHE A 137 3.91 9.12 5.69
CA PHE A 137 4.23 8.38 6.90
C PHE A 137 3.83 9.15 8.17
N TRP A 138 4.15 10.46 8.25
CA TRP A 138 3.80 11.29 9.40
C TRP A 138 2.29 11.45 9.59
N LYS A 139 1.55 11.57 8.48
CA LYS A 139 0.09 11.75 8.48
C LYS A 139 -0.67 10.47 8.14
N ARG A 140 -0.05 9.29 8.32
CA ARG A 140 -0.61 7.98 7.94
C ARG A 140 -2.02 7.71 8.48
N LYS A 141 -2.33 8.17 9.71
CA LYS A 141 -3.65 8.01 10.36
C LYS A 141 -4.66 9.13 10.04
N SER A 142 -4.29 10.14 9.25
CA SER A 142 -5.14 11.30 8.96
C SER A 142 -5.77 11.16 7.57
N TYR A 143 -6.98 10.60 7.52
CA TYR A 143 -7.79 10.55 6.32
C TYR A 143 -8.58 11.86 6.14
N PRO A 144 -8.71 12.44 4.91
CA PRO A 144 -8.16 11.99 3.63
C PRO A 144 -6.77 12.59 3.29
N THR A 145 -6.14 13.31 4.21
CA THR A 145 -4.85 14.00 3.99
C THR A 145 -3.75 13.04 3.52
N ASN A 146 -3.72 11.82 4.06
CA ASN A 146 -2.79 10.76 3.67
C ASN A 146 -2.90 10.39 2.17
N LEU A 147 -4.10 10.39 1.58
CA LEU A 147 -4.31 10.14 0.16
C LEU A 147 -3.81 11.30 -0.71
N LEU A 148 -3.93 12.54 -0.23
CA LEU A 148 -3.39 13.70 -0.95
C LEU A 148 -1.86 13.64 -1.00
N PHE A 149 -1.21 13.28 0.11
CA PHE A 149 0.24 13.10 0.12
C PHE A 149 0.70 11.90 -0.70
N LEU A 150 -0.05 10.79 -0.66
CA LEU A 150 0.17 9.64 -1.52
C LEU A 150 0.10 10.03 -3.01
N THR A 151 -0.91 10.83 -3.38
CA THR A 151 -1.06 11.30 -4.77
C THR A 151 0.12 12.16 -5.18
N GLY A 152 0.57 13.07 -4.32
CA GLY A 152 1.77 13.89 -4.55
C GLY A 152 3.03 13.02 -4.73
N PHE A 153 3.22 12.03 -3.87
CA PHE A 153 4.29 11.04 -4.01
C PHE A 153 4.22 10.32 -5.35
N THR A 154 3.05 9.77 -5.71
CA THR A 154 2.87 9.01 -6.96
C THR A 154 3.08 9.87 -8.20
N VAL A 155 2.62 11.13 -8.22
CA VAL A 155 2.83 12.04 -9.35
C VAL A 155 4.32 12.31 -9.57
N LEU A 156 5.05 12.62 -8.49
CA LEU A 156 6.47 12.92 -8.55
C LEU A 156 7.29 11.68 -8.91
N GLU A 157 6.97 10.53 -8.32
CA GLU A 157 7.64 9.29 -8.67
C GLU A 157 7.36 8.89 -10.13
N SER A 158 6.10 8.99 -10.58
CA SER A 158 5.72 8.77 -11.98
C SER A 158 6.45 9.71 -12.94
N TYR A 159 6.66 10.97 -12.54
CA TYR A 159 7.42 11.93 -13.33
C TYR A 159 8.88 11.52 -13.44
N SER A 160 9.51 11.09 -12.34
CA SER A 160 10.88 10.58 -12.34
C SER A 160 11.04 9.40 -13.30
N ILE A 161 10.10 8.44 -13.27
CA ILE A 161 10.08 7.31 -14.22
C ILE A 161 9.86 7.79 -15.66
N SER A 162 8.99 8.78 -15.89
CA SER A 162 8.77 9.37 -17.21
C SER A 162 10.04 10.02 -17.78
N VAL A 163 10.82 10.73 -16.95
CA VAL A 163 12.11 11.29 -17.34
C VAL A 163 13.09 10.18 -17.72
N ILE A 164 13.24 9.15 -16.86
CA ILE A 164 14.18 8.05 -17.10
C ILE A 164 13.83 7.32 -18.41
N THR A 165 12.58 6.89 -18.55
CA THR A 165 12.10 6.14 -19.72
C THR A 165 12.22 6.94 -21.03
N SER A 166 12.22 8.27 -20.97
CA SER A 166 12.41 9.11 -22.17
C SER A 166 13.76 8.96 -22.85
N TYR A 167 14.77 8.42 -22.16
CA TYR A 167 16.10 8.13 -22.69
C TYR A 167 16.24 6.74 -23.32
N TYR A 168 15.18 5.94 -23.27
CA TYR A 168 15.17 4.57 -23.80
C TYR A 168 14.25 4.47 -25.02
N GLU A 169 14.50 3.46 -25.85
CA GLU A 169 13.59 3.13 -26.94
C GLU A 169 12.27 2.60 -26.42
N ALA A 170 11.16 3.01 -27.05
CA ALA A 170 9.81 2.64 -26.61
C ALA A 170 9.57 1.12 -26.62
N THR A 171 10.20 0.39 -27.54
CA THR A 171 10.17 -1.08 -27.65
C THR A 171 10.77 -1.72 -26.39
N ILE A 172 11.97 -1.30 -25.99
CA ILE A 172 12.66 -1.79 -24.79
C ILE A 172 11.85 -1.48 -23.52
N VAL A 173 11.26 -0.29 -23.44
CA VAL A 173 10.42 0.12 -22.31
C VAL A 173 9.18 -0.75 -22.18
N LEU A 174 8.53 -1.07 -23.30
CA LEU A 174 7.35 -1.94 -23.32
C LEU A 174 7.71 -3.38 -22.94
N GLU A 175 8.81 -3.91 -23.45
CA GLU A 175 9.31 -5.24 -23.06
C GLU A 175 9.62 -5.32 -21.56
N ALA A 176 10.32 -4.32 -21.02
CA ALA A 176 10.64 -4.24 -19.60
C ALA A 176 9.37 -4.22 -18.74
N LEU A 177 8.34 -3.47 -19.16
CA LEU A 177 7.05 -3.42 -18.47
C LEU A 177 6.38 -4.80 -18.44
N ILE A 178 6.33 -5.50 -19.57
CA ILE A 178 5.73 -6.84 -19.66
C ILE A 178 6.45 -7.82 -18.75
N PHE A 179 7.79 -7.87 -18.79
CA PHE A 179 8.57 -8.75 -17.93
C PHE A 179 8.38 -8.43 -16.45
N THR A 180 8.38 -7.15 -16.08
CA THR A 180 8.17 -6.71 -14.69
C THR A 180 6.81 -7.18 -14.17
N LEU A 181 5.74 -6.97 -14.94
CA LEU A 181 4.39 -7.39 -14.55
C LEU A 181 4.30 -8.92 -14.44
N ALA A 182 4.89 -9.65 -15.38
CA ALA A 182 4.91 -11.11 -15.34
C ALA A 182 5.65 -11.65 -14.10
N ILE A 183 6.83 -11.10 -13.80
CA ILE A 183 7.63 -11.46 -12.62
C ILE A 183 6.88 -11.09 -11.34
N PHE A 184 6.33 -9.87 -11.26
CA PHE A 184 5.57 -9.41 -10.10
C PHE A 184 4.37 -10.33 -9.80
N VAL A 185 3.57 -10.67 -10.82
CA VAL A 185 2.42 -11.57 -10.64
C VAL A 185 2.87 -12.96 -10.20
N ALA A 186 3.92 -13.51 -10.82
CA ALA A 186 4.45 -14.82 -10.47
C ALA A 186 4.99 -14.87 -9.02
N LEU A 187 5.78 -13.86 -8.62
CA LEU A 187 6.34 -13.76 -7.27
C LEU A 187 5.25 -13.52 -6.22
N THR A 188 4.27 -12.66 -6.53
CA THR A 188 3.13 -12.42 -5.65
C THR A 188 2.34 -13.71 -5.42
N ALA A 189 2.00 -14.42 -6.50
CA ALA A 189 1.28 -15.69 -6.42
C ALA A 189 2.09 -16.74 -5.64
N PHE A 190 3.40 -16.78 -5.84
CA PHE A 190 4.30 -17.68 -5.11
C PHE A 190 4.38 -17.33 -3.61
N ALA A 191 4.54 -16.05 -3.26
CA ALA A 191 4.56 -15.57 -1.89
C ALA A 191 3.25 -15.89 -1.15
N CYS A 192 2.09 -15.74 -1.81
CA CYS A 192 0.77 -16.07 -1.29
C CYS A 192 0.59 -17.56 -0.96
N GLN A 193 1.17 -18.44 -1.78
CA GLN A 193 1.03 -19.89 -1.64
C GLN A 193 2.13 -20.52 -0.78
N SER A 194 3.25 -19.81 -0.59
CA SER A 194 4.43 -20.33 0.09
C SER A 194 4.23 -20.41 1.61
N LYS A 195 4.62 -21.55 2.17
CA LYS A 195 4.75 -21.77 3.61
C LYS A 195 6.08 -21.26 4.17
N TYR A 196 7.06 -20.99 3.31
CA TYR A 196 8.33 -20.42 3.71
C TYR A 196 8.13 -18.98 4.17
N ASP A 197 8.81 -18.59 5.25
CA ASP A 197 8.76 -17.23 5.77
C ASP A 197 9.85 -16.36 5.14
N PHE A 198 9.49 -15.66 4.07
CA PHE A 198 10.36 -14.68 3.40
C PHE A 198 10.61 -13.45 4.27
N THR A 199 9.72 -13.13 5.23
CA THR A 199 9.87 -12.01 6.18
C THR A 199 11.25 -11.98 6.85
N SER A 200 11.83 -13.17 7.10
CA SER A 200 13.18 -13.36 7.65
C SER A 200 14.32 -12.83 6.74
N TRP A 201 14.04 -12.49 5.47
CA TRP A 201 15.02 -11.93 4.53
C TRP A 201 15.25 -10.43 4.67
N MET A 202 14.36 -9.72 5.39
CA MET A 202 14.44 -8.26 5.58
C MET A 202 15.82 -7.69 5.92
N PRO A 203 16.58 -8.21 6.92
CA PRO A 203 17.88 -7.63 7.25
C PRO A 203 18.91 -7.78 6.13
N TYR A 204 18.85 -8.88 5.36
CA TYR A 204 19.74 -9.11 4.22
C TYR A 204 19.40 -8.20 3.06
N LEU A 205 18.09 -8.05 2.75
CA LEU A 205 17.62 -7.13 1.72
C LEU A 205 17.95 -5.68 2.06
N PHE A 206 17.78 -5.29 3.32
CA PHE A 206 18.18 -3.97 3.81
C PHE A 206 19.69 -3.71 3.65
N GLY A 207 20.55 -4.70 3.90
CA GLY A 207 21.97 -4.57 3.56
C GLY A 207 22.21 -4.45 2.05
N ALA A 208 21.49 -5.24 1.25
CA ALA A 208 21.64 -5.28 -0.20
C ALA A 208 21.23 -3.97 -0.89
N ILE A 209 20.17 -3.30 -0.42
CA ILE A 209 19.74 -2.01 -1.00
C ILE A 209 20.80 -0.91 -0.76
N TRP A 210 21.47 -0.90 0.39
CA TRP A 210 22.56 0.04 0.65
C TRP A 210 23.75 -0.17 -0.29
N VAL A 211 24.06 -1.43 -0.61
CA VAL A 211 25.09 -1.75 -1.62
C VAL A 211 24.68 -1.19 -2.98
N LEU A 212 23.43 -1.36 -3.41
CA LEU A 212 22.93 -0.78 -4.67
C LEU A 212 23.01 0.74 -4.66
N ILE A 213 22.60 1.40 -3.57
CA ILE A 213 22.62 2.87 -3.45
C ILE A 213 24.06 3.40 -3.54
N ILE A 214 24.99 2.81 -2.79
CA ILE A 214 26.40 3.24 -2.80
C ILE A 214 27.01 3.01 -4.19
N PHE A 215 26.74 1.86 -4.81
CA PHE A 215 27.24 1.57 -6.14
C PHE A 215 26.64 2.49 -7.21
N GLY A 216 25.33 2.75 -7.16
CA GLY A 216 24.65 3.71 -8.03
C GLY A 216 25.19 5.12 -7.87
N PHE A 217 25.48 5.54 -6.63
CA PHE A 217 26.15 6.82 -6.37
C PHE A 217 27.56 6.86 -6.98
N MET A 218 28.35 5.80 -6.82
CA MET A 218 29.67 5.70 -7.46
C MET A 218 29.57 5.79 -9.00
N SER A 219 28.55 5.19 -9.62
CA SER A 219 28.35 5.26 -11.08
C SER A 219 28.10 6.68 -11.61
N ALA A 220 27.69 7.61 -10.75
CA ALA A 220 27.54 9.02 -11.15
C ALA A 220 28.90 9.72 -11.35
N PHE A 221 29.97 9.24 -10.72
CA PHE A 221 31.32 9.82 -10.81
C PHE A 221 32.27 9.01 -11.67
N PHE A 222 32.03 7.70 -11.79
CA PHE A 222 32.91 6.78 -12.50
C PHE A 222 32.14 6.09 -13.63
N PRO A 223 32.40 6.40 -14.91
CA PRO A 223 31.76 5.71 -16.01
C PRO A 223 32.24 4.25 -16.08
N TYR A 224 31.29 3.32 -16.23
CA TYR A 224 31.56 1.90 -16.31
C TYR A 224 31.22 1.32 -17.68
N ASN A 225 31.81 0.16 -17.99
CA ASN A 225 31.54 -0.57 -19.23
C ASN A 225 30.16 -1.24 -19.20
N SER A 226 29.58 -1.50 -20.38
CA SER A 226 28.25 -2.13 -20.55
C SER A 226 28.04 -3.41 -19.70
N LYS A 227 29.09 -4.25 -19.53
CA LYS A 227 29.04 -5.46 -18.69
C LYS A 227 28.75 -5.18 -17.21
N VAL A 228 29.25 -4.07 -16.68
CA VAL A 228 29.02 -3.67 -15.29
C VAL A 228 27.59 -3.19 -15.11
N ASP A 229 27.05 -2.46 -16.09
CA ASP A 229 25.65 -2.00 -16.08
C ASP A 229 24.66 -3.17 -16.16
N LEU A 230 24.94 -4.17 -17.00
CA LEU A 230 24.20 -5.43 -17.04
C LEU A 230 24.24 -6.15 -15.69
N GLY A 231 25.44 -6.30 -15.10
CA GLY A 231 25.62 -6.94 -13.80
C GLY A 231 24.85 -6.23 -12.69
N TYR A 232 24.90 -4.90 -12.65
CA TYR A 232 24.12 -4.08 -11.73
C TYR A 232 22.62 -4.30 -11.90
N GLY A 233 22.13 -4.30 -13.15
CA GLY A 233 20.73 -4.58 -13.47
C GLY A 233 20.28 -5.94 -12.96
N ILE A 234 21.05 -7.01 -13.20
CA ILE A 234 20.72 -8.37 -12.75
C ILE A 234 20.65 -8.44 -11.22
N VAL A 235 21.65 -7.88 -10.52
CA VAL A 235 21.68 -7.88 -9.05
C VAL A 235 20.51 -7.08 -8.48
N ALA A 236 20.22 -5.90 -9.04
CA ALA A 236 19.07 -5.10 -8.65
C ALA A 236 17.75 -5.86 -8.86
N ALA A 237 17.56 -6.50 -10.02
CA ALA A 237 16.36 -7.26 -10.32
C ALA A 237 16.13 -8.40 -9.32
N LEU A 238 17.18 -9.11 -8.92
CA LEU A 238 17.10 -10.17 -7.90
C LEU A 238 16.74 -9.61 -6.52
N ILE A 239 17.35 -8.48 -6.13
CA ILE A 239 17.08 -7.84 -4.83
C ILE A 239 15.64 -7.37 -4.76
N PHE A 240 15.14 -6.64 -5.76
CA PHE A 240 13.77 -6.15 -5.78
C PHE A 240 12.74 -7.28 -5.98
N SER A 241 13.11 -8.37 -6.66
CA SER A 241 12.30 -9.60 -6.64
C SER A 241 12.20 -10.20 -5.24
N GLY A 242 13.29 -10.18 -4.47
CA GLY A 242 13.30 -10.57 -3.07
C GLY A 242 12.41 -9.68 -2.21
N TYR A 243 12.48 -8.36 -2.39
CA TYR A 243 11.59 -7.42 -1.71
C TYR A 243 10.12 -7.67 -2.03
N ILE A 244 9.73 -7.92 -3.28
CA ILE A 244 8.34 -8.27 -3.64
C ILE A 244 7.85 -9.50 -2.85
N LEU A 245 8.68 -10.53 -2.67
CA LEU A 245 8.32 -11.71 -1.87
C LEU A 245 8.08 -11.35 -0.40
N VAL A 246 8.97 -10.56 0.19
CA VAL A 246 8.89 -10.10 1.58
C VAL A 246 7.67 -9.21 1.77
N ASP A 247 7.53 -8.17 0.96
CA ASP A 247 6.48 -7.17 1.06
C ASP A 247 5.10 -7.78 0.84
N THR A 248 4.97 -8.73 -0.11
CA THR A 248 3.74 -9.49 -0.27
C THR A 248 3.38 -10.26 1.01
N GLN A 249 4.36 -10.90 1.67
CA GLN A 249 4.10 -11.60 2.93
C GLN A 249 3.83 -10.66 4.12
N LEU A 250 4.47 -9.50 4.16
CA LEU A 250 4.16 -8.46 5.13
C LEU A 250 2.70 -8.00 4.96
N ILE A 251 2.25 -7.75 3.74
CA ILE A 251 0.87 -7.35 3.42
C ILE A 251 -0.13 -8.40 3.90
N MET A 252 0.17 -9.67 3.73
CA MET A 252 -0.76 -10.75 4.10
C MET A 252 -0.85 -11.05 5.59
N ARG A 253 0.18 -10.68 6.37
CA ARG A 253 0.34 -11.18 7.75
C ARG A 253 0.66 -10.10 8.79
N HIS A 254 1.49 -9.11 8.47
CA HIS A 254 2.15 -8.26 9.48
C HIS A 254 1.67 -6.81 9.52
N TYR A 255 1.18 -6.24 8.41
CA TYR A 255 0.67 -4.87 8.42
C TYR A 255 -0.55 -4.71 9.33
N HIS A 256 -0.76 -3.50 9.86
CA HIS A 256 -2.05 -3.11 10.45
C HIS A 256 -3.09 -2.92 9.34
N VAL A 257 -4.36 -3.22 9.64
CA VAL A 257 -5.50 -3.11 8.70
C VAL A 257 -5.76 -1.67 8.21
N GLU A 258 -5.12 -0.68 8.85
CA GLU A 258 -5.22 0.76 8.52
C GLU A 258 -3.96 1.30 7.84
N GLU A 259 -3.00 0.43 7.54
CA GLU A 259 -1.73 0.77 6.91
C GLU A 259 -1.70 0.42 5.42
N GLU A 260 -2.86 0.43 4.75
CA GLU A 260 -2.96 0.04 3.34
C GLU A 260 -2.12 0.94 2.41
N ILE A 261 -1.97 2.22 2.78
CA ILE A 261 -1.18 3.19 2.02
C ILE A 261 0.33 2.88 2.11
N ALA A 262 0.82 2.55 3.31
CA ALA A 262 2.24 2.22 3.51
C ALA A 262 2.60 0.91 2.79
N ALA A 263 1.74 -0.09 2.92
CA ALA A 263 1.83 -1.35 2.18
C ALA A 263 1.88 -1.14 0.66
N ALA A 264 0.97 -0.31 0.11
CA ALA A 264 0.93 -0.03 -1.32
C ALA A 264 2.17 0.74 -1.80
N MET A 265 2.65 1.72 -1.03
CA MET A 265 3.86 2.48 -1.38
C MET A 265 5.11 1.59 -1.44
N SER A 266 5.29 0.68 -0.47
CA SER A 266 6.44 -0.22 -0.43
C SER A 266 6.46 -1.14 -1.67
N LEU A 267 5.32 -1.80 -1.93
CA LEU A 267 5.18 -2.68 -3.08
C LEU A 267 5.29 -1.93 -4.43
N TYR A 268 4.83 -0.67 -4.49
CA TYR A 268 4.98 0.19 -5.66
C TYR A 268 6.46 0.48 -5.96
N LEU A 269 7.24 0.86 -4.94
CA LEU A 269 8.68 1.10 -5.09
C LEU A 269 9.43 -0.16 -5.52
N ASP A 270 9.07 -1.34 -4.99
CA ASP A 270 9.68 -2.59 -5.40
C ASP A 270 9.45 -2.88 -6.89
N ILE A 271 8.22 -2.70 -7.36
CA ILE A 271 7.87 -2.91 -8.77
C ILE A 271 8.58 -1.90 -9.68
N LEU A 272 8.64 -0.62 -9.29
CA LEU A 272 9.34 0.40 -10.08
C LEU A 272 10.84 0.12 -10.17
N ASN A 273 11.46 -0.26 -9.05
CA ASN A 273 12.88 -0.57 -9.06
C ASN A 273 13.19 -1.85 -9.82
N LEU A 274 12.33 -2.87 -9.73
CA LEU A 274 12.42 -4.06 -10.59
C LEU A 274 12.28 -3.68 -12.07
N PHE A 275 11.34 -2.79 -12.41
CA PHE A 275 11.17 -2.27 -13.77
C PHE A 275 12.43 -1.57 -14.28
N LEU A 276 13.00 -0.65 -13.50
CA LEU A 276 14.23 0.05 -13.87
C LEU A 276 15.42 -0.92 -14.01
N ALA A 277 15.49 -1.96 -13.17
CA ALA A 277 16.51 -2.99 -13.28
C ALA A 277 16.38 -3.80 -14.57
N ILE A 278 15.17 -4.25 -14.91
CA ILE A 278 14.90 -4.99 -16.17
C ILE A 278 15.14 -4.10 -17.39
N LEU A 279 14.68 -2.85 -17.35
CA LEU A 279 14.91 -1.85 -18.39
C LEU A 279 16.41 -1.69 -18.69
N ARG A 280 17.22 -1.60 -17.63
CA ARG A 280 18.68 -1.52 -17.74
C ARG A 280 19.29 -2.79 -18.35
N ILE A 281 18.84 -3.97 -17.93
CA ILE A 281 19.30 -5.26 -18.49
C ILE A 281 19.04 -5.31 -20.00
N LEU A 282 17.81 -5.03 -20.43
CA LEU A 282 17.44 -5.09 -21.84
C LEU A 282 18.18 -4.04 -22.67
N ASN A 283 18.32 -2.82 -22.15
CA ASN A 283 19.08 -1.77 -22.81
C ASN A 283 20.57 -2.13 -22.96
N SER A 284 21.19 -2.72 -21.94
CA SER A 284 22.59 -3.17 -22.04
C SER A 284 22.76 -4.30 -23.04
N GLN A 285 21.77 -5.19 -23.19
CA GLN A 285 21.79 -6.25 -24.21
C GLN A 285 21.61 -5.71 -25.62
N ASN A 286 20.76 -4.69 -25.83
CA ASN A 286 20.55 -4.09 -27.15
C ASN A 286 21.76 -3.26 -27.63
N ASN A 287 22.53 -2.68 -26.70
CA ASN A 287 23.70 -1.85 -26.99
C ASN A 287 25.02 -2.63 -27.11
N ASN A 288 25.02 -3.96 -26.92
CA ASN A 288 26.19 -4.85 -27.08
C ASN A 288 26.11 -5.65 -28.38
#